data_AF-A0AAQ2ISJ5-F1
#
_entry.id   AF-A0AAQ2ISJ5-F1
#
_cell.length_a   1.000
_cell.length_b   1.000
_cell.length_c   1.000
_cell.angle_alpha   90.00
_cell.angle_beta   90.00
_cell.angle_gamma   90.00
#
_symmetry.space_group_name_H-M   'P 1'
#
loop_
_entity.id
_entity.type
_entity.pdbx_description
1 polymer ?
#
loop_
_entity_poly.entity_id
_entity_poly.type
_entity_poly.pdbx_seq_one_letter_code
_entity_poly.pdbx_strand_id
1 'polypeptide(L)' 'MLDHITEPVKQAKQPQSTKQDRILRLEEVTQMVGLSRTTLWRMERKGAFPSRIPLSSRSVGWRSIDIENWMKNK' A
#
# COMPACT_ATOMS: atom_id res chain seq x y z
N MET A 1 39.67 -8.30 0.34
CA MET A 1 38.73 -8.86 -0.65
C MET A 1 37.41 -8.18 -0.39
N LEU A 2 36.90 -7.46 -1.39
CA LEU A 2 35.68 -6.66 -1.30
C LEU A 2 34.48 -7.55 -1.65
N ASP A 3 33.64 -7.88 -0.67
CA ASP A 3 32.36 -8.54 -0.94
C ASP A 3 31.28 -7.48 -1.12
N HIS A 4 30.73 -7.46 -2.33
CA HIS A 4 29.66 -6.58 -2.78
C HIS A 4 28.45 -6.58 -1.84
N ILE A 5 28.16 -5.39 -1.32
CA ILE A 5 26.85 -4.73 -1.30
C ILE A 5 25.77 -5.53 -2.05
N THR A 6 24.85 -6.17 -1.31
CA THR A 6 23.51 -6.47 -1.83
C THR A 6 22.57 -5.45 -1.23
N GLU A 7 22.16 -4.49 -2.06
CA GLU A 7 21.14 -3.49 -1.79
C GLU A 7 19.81 -4.13 -1.34
N PRO A 8 19.19 -3.66 -0.27
CA PRO A 8 17.73 -3.61 -0.19
C PRO A 8 17.28 -2.16 -0.42
N VAL A 9 17.40 -1.68 -1.66
CA VAL A 9 16.62 -0.50 -2.07
C VAL A 9 15.19 -0.96 -2.33
N LYS A 10 14.34 -0.94 -1.30
CA LYS A 10 12.88 -0.87 -1.56
C LYS A 10 12.03 -0.28 -0.43
N GLN A 11 12.37 0.93 0.02
CA GLN A 11 11.36 1.90 0.46
C GLN A 11 11.96 3.30 0.61
N ALA A 12 12.21 3.96 -0.52
CA ALA A 12 12.47 5.40 -0.57
C ALA A 12 11.37 6.07 -1.40
N LYS A 13 10.20 6.24 -0.77
CA LYS A 13 9.16 7.24 -1.01
C LYS A 13 8.14 6.97 0.11
N GLN A 14 7.98 7.82 1.13
CA GLN A 14 7.78 9.26 1.07
C GLN A 14 8.03 9.93 2.44
N PRO A 15 8.71 11.09 2.48
CA PRO A 15 8.39 12.16 3.40
C PRO A 15 7.43 13.12 2.70
N GLN A 16 6.11 12.90 2.79
CA GLN A 16 5.12 13.87 2.29
C GLN A 16 4.19 14.25 3.44
N SER A 17 4.73 15.08 4.32
CA SER A 17 3.93 15.95 5.19
C SER A 17 3.26 16.99 4.31
N THR A 18 1.94 16.89 4.10
CA THR A 18 0.98 17.99 3.91
C THR A 18 -0.40 17.38 3.59
N LYS A 19 -1.28 17.31 4.61
CA LYS A 19 -2.69 16.85 4.59
C LYS A 19 -2.92 15.34 4.31
N GLN A 20 -2.84 14.55 5.39
CA GLN A 20 -3.47 13.22 5.53
C GLN A 20 -2.92 12.05 4.68
N ASP A 21 -1.59 11.88 4.62
CA ASP A 21 -0.99 10.59 4.24
C ASP A 21 -1.04 9.64 5.44
N ARG A 22 -2.21 9.05 5.69
CA ARG A 22 -2.39 8.02 6.72
C ARG A 22 -2.29 6.64 6.07
N ILE A 23 -1.64 5.70 6.75
CA ILE A 23 -1.62 4.32 6.29
C ILE A 23 -2.87 3.60 6.82
N LEU A 24 -3.74 3.19 5.91
CA LEU A 24 -4.92 2.41 6.19
C LEU A 24 -4.56 0.92 6.27
N ARG A 25 -5.03 0.24 7.32
CA ARG A 25 -4.89 -1.22 7.42
C ARG A 25 -5.92 -1.92 6.53
N LEU A 26 -5.75 -3.23 6.33
CA LEU A 26 -6.66 -4.05 5.53
C LEU A 26 -8.13 -3.88 5.95
N GLU A 27 -8.41 -3.82 7.25
CA GLU A 27 -9.77 -3.61 7.77
C GLU A 27 -10.32 -2.26 7.35
N GLU A 28 -9.55 -1.17 7.50
CA GLU A 28 -9.97 0.16 7.09
C GLU A 28 -10.18 0.27 5.59
N VAL A 29 -9.29 -0.32 4.79
CA VAL A 29 -9.45 -0.37 3.33
C VAL A 29 -10.70 -1.16 2.94
N THR A 30 -10.97 -2.28 3.61
CA THR A 30 -12.19 -3.09 3.40
C THR A 30 -13.44 -2.26 3.70
N GLN A 31 -13.45 -1.49 4.80
CA GLN A 31 -14.56 -0.62 5.17
C GLN A 31 -14.72 0.58 4.21
N MET A 32 -13.61 1.22 3.83
CA MET A 32 -13.59 2.41 2.99
C MET A 32 -14.00 2.09 1.55
N VAL A 33 -13.51 0.98 0.99
CA VAL A 33 -13.78 0.56 -0.39
C VAL A 33 -15.05 -0.30 -0.47
N GLY A 34 -15.54 -0.83 0.66
CA GLY A 34 -16.69 -1.74 0.70
C GLY A 34 -16.43 -3.10 0.05
N LEU A 35 -15.16 -3.49 -0.09
CA LEU A 35 -14.75 -4.72 -0.75
C LEU A 35 -14.12 -5.71 0.22
N SER A 36 -14.44 -6.99 0.05
CA SER A 36 -13.83 -8.06 0.85
C SER A 36 -12.32 -8.18 0.62
N ARG A 37 -11.61 -8.68 1.64
CA ARG A 37 -10.17 -8.99 1.60
C ARG A 37 -9.79 -9.82 0.36
N THR A 38 -10.60 -10.83 0.04
CA THR A 38 -10.40 -11.69 -1.13
C THR A 38 -10.53 -10.92 -2.44
N THR A 39 -11.47 -9.97 -2.51
CA THR A 39 -11.64 -9.11 -3.68
C THR A 39 -10.45 -8.18 -3.84
N LEU A 40 -9.97 -7.58 -2.76
CA LEU A 40 -8.76 -6.75 -2.76
C LEU A 40 -7.56 -7.52 -3.28
N TRP A 41 -7.34 -8.76 -2.81
CA TRP A 41 -6.25 -9.61 -3.31
C TRP A 41 -6.40 -9.98 -4.79
N ARG A 42 -7.63 -10.23 -5.26
CA ARG A 42 -7.89 -10.47 -6.69
C ARG A 42 -7.59 -9.23 -7.52
N MET A 43 -7.95 -8.04 -7.05
CA MET A 43 -7.67 -6.78 -7.75
C MET A 43 -6.19 -6.43 -7.72
N GLU A 44 -5.51 -6.64 -6.59
CA GLU A 44 -4.05 -6.49 -6.45
C GLU A 44 -3.34 -7.42 -7.44
N ARG A 45 -3.73 -8.70 -7.52
CA ARG A 45 -3.19 -9.65 -8.52
C ARG A 45 -3.48 -9.26 -9.97
N LYS A 46 -4.56 -8.52 -10.22
CA LYS A 46 -4.91 -7.98 -11.54
C LYS A 46 -4.23 -6.64 -11.85
N GLY A 47 -3.47 -6.07 -10.91
CA GLY A 47 -2.89 -4.72 -11.05
C GLY A 47 -3.93 -3.60 -11.00
N ALA A 48 -5.17 -3.92 -10.60
CA ALA A 48 -6.29 -2.99 -10.55
C ALA A 48 -6.49 -2.39 -9.15
N PHE A 49 -5.56 -2.60 -8.22
CA PHE A 49 -5.60 -2.03 -6.87
C PHE A 49 -4.20 -1.54 -6.48
N PRO A 50 -4.08 -0.44 -5.72
CA PRO A 50 -2.79 0.07 -5.26
C PRO A 50 -1.99 -0.97 -4.46
N SER A 51 -0.66 -0.89 -4.59
CA SER A 51 0.27 -1.82 -3.95
C SER A 51 0.28 -1.64 -2.43
N ARG A 52 0.21 -2.76 -1.71
CA ARG A 52 0.33 -2.76 -0.25
C ARG A 52 1.74 -2.41 0.21
N ILE A 53 1.82 -1.66 1.29
CA ILE A 53 3.04 -1.26 1.99
C ILE A 53 3.19 -2.17 3.22
N PRO A 54 4.25 -2.98 3.31
CA PRO A 54 4.55 -3.69 4.55
C PRO A 54 4.92 -2.67 5.64
N LEU A 55 4.17 -2.66 6.73
CA LEU A 55 4.44 -1.85 7.92
C LEU A 55 5.28 -2.62 8.93
N SER A 56 5.11 -3.95 8.98
CA SER A 56 5.84 -4.86 9.87
C SER A 56 5.82 -6.28 9.27
N SER A 57 6.50 -7.24 9.90
CA SER A 57 6.59 -8.63 9.44
C SER A 57 5.22 -9.34 9.29
N ARG A 58 4.18 -8.86 9.97
CA ARG A 58 2.81 -9.41 9.88
C ARG A 58 1.75 -8.39 9.48
N SER A 59 2.14 -7.13 9.27
CA SER A 59 1.20 -6.02 9.07
C SER A 59 1.47 -5.34 7.74
N VAL A 60 0.42 -5.19 6.95
CA VAL A 60 0.42 -4.45 5.69
C VAL A 60 -0.61 -3.33 5.75
N GLY A 61 -0.37 -2.27 5.01
CA GLY A 61 -1.29 -1.16 4.87
C GLY A 61 -1.20 -0.49 3.50
N TRP A 62 -2.09 0.45 3.25
CA TRP A 62 -2.16 1.21 2.01
C TRP A 62 -2.19 2.69 2.32
N ARG A 63 -1.64 3.54 1.45
CA ARG A 63 -1.77 4.98 1.66
C ARG A 63 -3.21 5.38 1.39
N SER A 64 -3.79 6.15 2.31
CA SER A 64 -5.13 6.73 2.14
C SER A 64 -5.27 7.47 0.80
N ILE A 65 -4.22 8.21 0.40
CA ILE A 65 -4.20 8.96 -0.86
C ILE A 65 -4.26 8.05 -2.10
N ASP A 66 -3.59 6.90 -2.08
CA ASP A 66 -3.61 5.95 -3.19
C ASP A 66 -4.98 5.30 -3.33
N ILE A 67 -5.61 4.94 -2.19
CA ILE A 67 -6.96 4.39 -2.18
C ILE A 67 -7.98 5.43 -2.68
N GLU A 68 -7.88 6.67 -2.20
CA GLU A 68 -8.78 7.75 -2.62
C GLU A 68 -8.60 8.08 -4.11
N ASN A 69 -7.36 8.17 -4.60
CA ASN A 69 -7.08 8.37 -6.01
C ASN A 69 -7.62 7.21 -6.86
N TRP A 70 -7.45 5.97 -6.40
CA TRP A 70 -8.02 4.81 -7.07
C TRP A 70 -9.56 4.88 -7.12
N MET A 71 -10.21 5.26 -6.01
CA MET A 71 -11.67 5.43 -5.98
C MET A 71 -12.15 6.56 -6.89
N LYS A 72 -11.38 7.64 -7.01
CA LYS A 72 -11.68 8.75 -7.94
C LYS A 72 -11.42 8.40 -9.41
N ASN A 73 -10.47 7.51 -9.68
CA ASN A 73 -10.09 7.10 -11.04
C ASN A 73 -10.93 5.92 -11.56
N LYS A 74 -11.63 5.21 -10.69
CA LYS A 74 -12.60 4.17 -11.03
C LYS A 74 -13.93 4.78 -11.48
#